data_AF-A0A7W8WGJ2-F1
#
_entry.id   AF-A0A7W8WGJ2-F1
#
_cell.length_a   1.000
_cell.length_b   1.000
_cell.length_c   1.000
_cell.angle_alpha   90.00
_cell.angle_beta   90.00
_cell.angle_gamma   90.00
#
_symmetry.space_group_name_H-M   'P 1'
#
loop_
_entity.id
_entity.type
_entity.pdbx_description
1 polymer ?
#
loop_
_entity_poly.entity_id
_entity_poly.type
_entity_poly.pdbx_seq_one_letter_code
_entity_poly.pdbx_strand_id
1 'polypeptide(L)'
;MSNEENPIDVKALVTLGPERLATLLAEAAMMNLCMRRRLQFELSAQKKENVSETVHRWISDLSEHTSFLDAEQVDELARELEAMRAAIVSNVSRAAPKLAPDLMWQFFTLAGTVYERTTEEGWEVSRVFDQACADLVRVSVDAEVEPKLFAARVVSAISSNDYAEYSALIPAIAFAQPWASAYVSEIRALLQRLLDDPRGPNGSPNSEHSRILQRALRELDSPSTA
;
A
#
# COMPACT_ATOMS: atom_id res chain seq x y z
N MET A 1 30.41 -20.76 -2.71
CA MET A 1 31.38 -19.70 -2.41
C MET A 1 30.62 -18.62 -1.67
N SER A 2 30.99 -18.39 -0.42
CA SER A 2 30.32 -17.47 0.50
C SER A 2 30.52 -16.04 -0.01
N ASN A 3 29.45 -15.40 -0.48
CA ASN A 3 29.49 -13.97 -0.78
C ASN A 3 29.38 -13.24 0.55
N GLU A 4 30.44 -12.53 0.92
CA GLU A 4 30.55 -11.75 2.15
C GLU A 4 29.42 -10.71 2.21
N GLU A 5 28.49 -10.92 3.14
CA GLU A 5 27.73 -9.85 3.76
C GLU A 5 28.75 -8.93 4.47
N ASN A 6 29.20 -7.91 3.76
CA ASN A 6 29.84 -6.76 4.38
C ASN A 6 28.78 -5.65 4.43
N PRO A 7 27.83 -5.72 5.39
CA PRO A 7 26.70 -4.81 5.43
C PRO A 7 27.21 -3.38 5.57
N ILE A 8 26.78 -2.52 4.66
CA ILE A 8 27.11 -1.10 4.72
C ILE A 8 26.39 -0.50 5.93
N ASP A 9 27.16 -0.11 6.96
CA ASP A 9 26.61 0.52 8.17
C ASP A 9 26.25 1.99 7.92
N VAL A 10 25.00 2.35 8.17
CA VAL A 10 24.49 3.72 8.08
C VAL A 10 25.31 4.69 8.95
N LYS A 11 25.75 4.27 10.14
CA LYS A 11 26.58 5.13 11.01
C LYS A 11 27.94 5.41 10.39
N ALA A 12 28.55 4.42 9.74
CA ALA A 12 29.79 4.61 9.02
C ALA A 12 29.59 5.54 7.80
N LEU A 13 28.49 5.40 7.08
CA LEU A 13 28.15 6.29 5.97
C LEU A 13 28.02 7.75 6.42
N VAL A 14 27.41 8.02 7.56
CA VAL A 14 27.28 9.38 8.11
C VAL A 14 28.65 10.07 8.27
N THR A 15 29.72 9.31 8.56
CA THR A 15 31.08 9.88 8.72
C THR A 15 31.69 10.41 7.41
N LEU A 16 31.18 10.00 6.25
CA LEU A 16 31.66 10.46 4.94
C LEU A 16 31.30 11.92 4.65
N GLY A 17 30.34 12.49 5.39
CA GLY A 17 29.87 13.85 5.20
C GLY A 17 28.85 13.99 4.07
N PRO A 18 28.04 15.08 4.09
CA PRO A 18 26.90 15.24 3.20
C PRO A 18 27.29 15.37 1.73
N GLU A 19 28.40 16.05 1.41
CA GLU A 19 28.82 16.25 0.01
C GLU A 19 29.21 14.92 -0.66
N ARG A 20 30.00 14.09 0.03
CA ARG A 20 30.46 12.81 -0.51
C ARG A 20 29.30 11.83 -0.66
N LEU A 21 28.39 11.78 0.32
CA LEU A 21 27.18 10.99 0.24
C LEU A 21 26.28 11.42 -0.92
N ALA A 22 26.10 12.73 -1.13
CA ALA A 22 25.31 13.24 -2.25
C ALA A 22 25.89 12.85 -3.61
N THR A 23 27.21 12.90 -3.78
CA THR A 23 27.87 12.42 -5.01
C THR A 23 27.64 10.93 -5.24
N LEU A 24 27.87 10.10 -4.24
CA LEU A 24 27.70 8.65 -4.35
C LEU A 24 26.25 8.26 -4.66
N LEU A 25 25.27 8.93 -4.02
CA LEU A 25 23.85 8.75 -4.31
C LEU A 25 23.49 9.16 -5.74
N ALA A 26 24.04 10.28 -6.23
CA ALA A 26 23.82 10.72 -7.60
C ALA A 26 24.39 9.74 -8.62
N GLU A 27 25.59 9.20 -8.38
CA GLU A 27 26.22 8.17 -9.21
C GLU A 27 25.41 6.87 -9.21
N ALA A 28 25.00 6.39 -8.03
CA ALA A 28 24.18 5.17 -7.90
C ALA A 28 22.82 5.32 -8.60
N ALA A 29 22.20 6.49 -8.50
CA ALA A 29 20.95 6.80 -9.18
C ALA A 29 21.08 6.88 -10.72
N MET A 30 22.27 7.02 -11.29
CA MET A 30 22.43 6.92 -12.75
C MET A 30 22.19 5.48 -13.24
N MET A 31 22.51 4.49 -12.41
CA MET A 31 22.39 3.07 -12.74
C MET A 31 21.11 2.44 -12.19
N ASN A 32 20.44 3.09 -11.24
CA ASN A 32 19.23 2.57 -10.60
C ASN A 32 18.05 3.55 -10.76
N LEU A 33 17.05 3.17 -11.55
CA LEU A 33 15.90 4.02 -11.89
C LEU A 33 15.00 4.30 -10.69
N CYS A 34 14.77 3.31 -9.82
CA CYS A 34 13.99 3.47 -8.60
C CYS A 34 14.67 4.46 -7.63
N MET A 35 15.98 4.30 -7.41
CA MET A 35 16.77 5.23 -6.60
C MET A 35 16.72 6.65 -7.19
N ARG A 36 16.80 6.78 -8.51
CA ARG A 36 16.67 8.07 -9.20
C ARG A 36 15.31 8.73 -8.93
N ARG A 37 14.22 7.99 -9.09
CA ARG A 37 12.87 8.49 -8.82
C ARG A 37 12.69 8.85 -7.36
N ARG A 38 13.21 8.03 -6.44
CA ARG A 38 13.19 8.32 -5.01
C ARG A 38 13.95 9.62 -4.68
N LEU A 39 15.15 9.82 -5.23
CA LEU A 39 15.89 11.06 -5.03
C LEU A 39 15.17 12.27 -5.62
N GLN A 40 14.58 12.14 -6.81
CA GLN A 40 13.76 13.20 -7.42
C GLN A 40 12.54 13.54 -6.55
N PHE A 41 11.89 12.52 -5.97
CA PHE A 41 10.81 12.68 -5.01
C PHE A 41 11.28 13.44 -3.75
N GLU A 42 12.37 12.99 -3.10
CA GLU A 42 12.87 13.64 -1.88
C GLU A 42 13.34 15.08 -2.12
N LEU A 43 13.92 15.36 -3.31
CA LEU A 43 14.35 16.71 -3.69
C LEU A 43 13.18 17.64 -4.01
N SER A 44 12.10 17.13 -4.62
CA SER A 44 10.88 17.92 -4.85
C SER A 44 10.10 18.15 -3.56
N ALA A 45 10.06 17.15 -2.66
CA ALA A 45 9.47 17.29 -1.33
C ALA A 45 10.18 18.32 -0.45
N GLN A 46 11.48 18.58 -0.66
CA GLN A 46 12.23 19.64 0.02
C GLN A 46 11.97 21.04 -0.56
N LYS A 47 11.67 21.12 -1.86
CA LYS A 47 11.17 22.37 -2.44
C LYS A 47 9.77 22.61 -1.86
N LYS A 48 9.24 23.83 -1.89
CA LYS A 48 7.83 24.10 -1.51
C LYS A 48 6.80 23.43 -2.44
N GLU A 49 7.23 22.44 -3.23
CA GLU A 49 6.37 21.58 -4.01
C GLU A 49 5.53 20.73 -3.06
N ASN A 50 4.28 20.52 -3.43
CA ASN A 50 3.34 19.82 -2.58
C ASN A 50 3.69 18.32 -2.58
N VAL A 51 4.20 17.80 -1.45
CA VAL A 51 4.61 16.39 -1.29
C VAL A 51 3.54 15.41 -1.80
N SER A 52 2.25 15.71 -1.56
CA SER A 52 1.15 14.87 -2.03
C SER A 52 1.03 14.86 -3.56
N GLU A 53 1.26 15.98 -4.23
CA GLU A 53 1.25 16.07 -5.70
C GLU A 53 2.44 15.31 -6.30
N THR A 54 3.60 15.35 -5.64
CA THR A 54 4.74 14.55 -6.07
C THR A 54 4.48 13.05 -5.93
N VAL A 55 3.90 12.60 -4.80
CA VAL A 55 3.51 11.17 -4.66
C VAL A 55 2.46 10.80 -5.70
N HIS A 56 1.44 11.63 -5.89
CA HIS A 56 0.41 11.40 -6.89
C HIS A 56 1.00 11.19 -8.28
N ARG A 57 1.88 12.11 -8.71
CA ARG A 57 2.58 12.00 -9.99
C ARG A 57 3.45 10.76 -10.08
N TRP A 58 4.13 10.39 -9.00
CA TRP A 58 4.93 9.16 -9.00
C TRP A 58 4.06 7.90 -9.19
N ILE A 59 2.90 7.83 -8.54
CA ILE A 59 1.91 6.76 -8.76
C ILE A 59 1.40 6.78 -10.21
N SER A 60 1.03 7.96 -10.73
CA SER A 60 0.56 8.10 -12.11
C SER A 60 1.60 7.66 -13.13
N ASP A 61 2.84 8.13 -13.01
CA ASP A 61 3.94 7.75 -13.89
C ASP A 61 4.18 6.23 -13.86
N LEU A 62 4.07 5.59 -12.69
CA LEU A 62 4.20 4.14 -12.59
C LEU A 62 3.06 3.38 -13.27
N SER A 63 1.83 3.88 -13.13
CA SER A 63 0.63 3.27 -13.72
C SER A 63 0.66 3.24 -15.26
N GLU A 64 1.39 4.17 -15.88
CA GLU A 64 1.54 4.24 -17.34
C GLU A 64 2.54 3.20 -17.91
N HIS A 65 3.35 2.58 -17.06
CA HIS A 65 4.32 1.57 -17.51
C HIS A 65 3.65 0.21 -17.74
N THR A 66 3.83 -0.32 -18.94
CA THR A 66 3.21 -1.59 -19.38
C THR A 66 4.20 -2.65 -19.84
N SER A 67 5.50 -2.40 -19.76
CA SER A 67 6.53 -3.37 -20.17
C SER A 67 6.60 -4.55 -19.20
N PHE A 68 6.73 -5.76 -19.75
CA PHE A 68 6.99 -6.97 -18.97
C PHE A 68 8.28 -6.86 -18.14
N LEU A 69 8.27 -7.52 -16.99
CA LEU A 69 9.33 -7.48 -16.00
C LEU A 69 9.96 -8.87 -15.85
N ASP A 70 11.28 -8.92 -15.78
CA ASP A 70 12.00 -10.09 -15.26
C ASP A 70 12.08 -10.06 -13.72
N ALA A 71 12.61 -11.13 -13.12
CA ALA A 71 12.69 -11.24 -11.66
C ALA A 71 13.48 -10.09 -10.99
N GLU A 72 14.60 -9.65 -11.58
CA GLU A 72 15.40 -8.56 -11.03
C GLU A 72 14.63 -7.23 -11.09
N GLN A 73 13.86 -7.03 -12.15
CA GLN A 73 13.00 -5.87 -12.31
C GLN A 73 11.78 -5.90 -11.38
N VAL A 74 11.25 -7.09 -11.05
CA VAL A 74 10.20 -7.26 -10.02
C VAL A 74 10.72 -6.84 -8.65
N ASP A 75 11.95 -7.23 -8.29
CA ASP A 75 12.60 -6.81 -7.04
C ASP A 75 12.79 -5.29 -6.97
N GLU A 76 13.19 -4.67 -8.09
CA GLU A 76 13.33 -3.21 -8.16
C GLU A 76 11.98 -2.50 -8.04
N LEU A 77 10.95 -3.03 -8.69
CA LEU A 77 9.60 -2.51 -8.60
C LEU A 77 9.04 -2.63 -7.18
N ALA A 78 9.26 -3.75 -6.50
CA ALA A 78 8.84 -3.92 -5.11
C ALA A 78 9.51 -2.86 -4.20
N ARG A 79 10.79 -2.54 -4.43
CA ARG A 79 11.49 -1.45 -3.73
C ARG A 79 10.92 -0.08 -4.07
N GLU A 80 10.50 0.15 -5.32
CA GLU A 80 9.85 1.38 -5.73
C GLU A 80 8.48 1.56 -5.04
N LEU A 81 7.66 0.51 -5.04
CA LEU A 81 6.36 0.48 -4.37
C LEU A 81 6.49 0.72 -2.85
N GLU A 82 7.47 0.08 -2.21
CA GLU A 82 7.76 0.27 -0.80
C GLU A 82 8.14 1.73 -0.49
N ALA A 83 8.95 2.34 -1.36
CA ALA A 83 9.31 3.74 -1.22
C ALA A 83 8.08 4.66 -1.38
N MET A 84 7.19 4.40 -2.33
CA MET A 84 5.91 5.15 -2.46
C MET A 84 5.06 5.02 -1.20
N ARG A 85 4.84 3.79 -0.70
CA ARG A 85 4.10 3.52 0.53
C ARG A 85 4.70 4.29 1.71
N ALA A 86 6.01 4.21 1.90
CA ALA A 86 6.71 4.92 2.97
C ALA A 86 6.55 6.45 2.85
N ALA A 87 6.58 7.01 1.65
CA ALA A 87 6.37 8.45 1.43
C ALA A 87 4.95 8.90 1.80
N ILE A 88 3.92 8.10 1.49
CA ILE A 88 2.52 8.37 1.88
C ILE A 88 2.41 8.41 3.41
N VAL A 89 2.95 7.39 4.06
CA VAL A 89 2.78 7.16 5.50
C VAL A 89 3.63 8.11 6.35
N SER A 90 4.77 8.58 5.84
CA SER A 90 5.67 9.45 6.61
C SER A 90 5.61 10.91 6.18
N ASN A 91 5.89 11.22 4.92
CA ASN A 91 5.96 12.60 4.42
C ASN A 91 4.55 13.19 4.22
N VAL A 92 3.68 12.50 3.49
CA VAL A 92 2.32 13.00 3.20
C VAL A 92 1.48 13.05 4.47
N SER A 93 1.50 12.00 5.28
CA SER A 93 0.72 11.98 6.54
C SER A 93 1.11 13.12 7.49
N ARG A 94 2.38 13.58 7.46
CA ARG A 94 2.83 14.74 8.22
C ARG A 94 2.44 16.08 7.60
N ALA A 95 2.57 16.20 6.27
CA ALA A 95 2.39 17.47 5.57
C ALA A 95 0.92 17.77 5.23
N ALA A 96 0.17 16.74 4.85
CA ALA A 96 -1.22 16.80 4.38
C ALA A 96 -1.97 15.51 4.76
N PRO A 97 -2.26 15.28 6.06
CA PRO A 97 -2.83 14.02 6.56
C PRO A 97 -4.12 13.63 5.83
N LYS A 98 -4.98 14.61 5.51
CA LYS A 98 -6.26 14.38 4.81
C LYS A 98 -6.11 13.77 3.41
N LEU A 99 -4.95 13.91 2.77
CA LEU A 99 -4.69 13.36 1.43
C LEU A 99 -4.05 11.96 1.48
N ALA A 100 -3.49 11.55 2.62
CA ALA A 100 -2.79 10.28 2.74
C ALA A 100 -3.70 9.05 2.47
N PRO A 101 -4.95 8.98 2.97
CA PRO A 101 -5.84 7.86 2.67
C PRO A 101 -6.13 7.76 1.17
N ASP A 102 -6.46 8.88 0.51
CA ASP A 102 -6.78 8.88 -0.92
C ASP A 102 -5.59 8.47 -1.78
N LEU A 103 -4.39 8.89 -1.42
CA LEU A 103 -3.16 8.43 -2.08
C LEU A 103 -2.87 6.96 -1.83
N MET A 104 -3.14 6.43 -0.63
CA MET A 104 -3.02 5.00 -0.36
C MET A 104 -4.01 4.18 -1.19
N TRP A 105 -5.24 4.66 -1.35
CA TRP A 105 -6.20 4.03 -2.26
C TRP A 105 -5.76 4.09 -3.72
N GLN A 106 -5.18 5.19 -4.18
CA GLN A 106 -4.59 5.26 -5.52
C GLN A 106 -3.42 4.29 -5.66
N PHE A 107 -2.57 4.15 -4.64
CA PHE A 107 -1.47 3.18 -4.64
C PHE A 107 -1.98 1.75 -4.87
N PHE A 108 -3.08 1.33 -4.24
CA PHE A 108 -3.66 0.01 -4.49
C PHE A 108 -4.11 -0.21 -5.93
N THR A 109 -4.48 0.84 -6.66
CA THR A 109 -4.86 0.70 -8.09
C THR A 109 -3.69 0.27 -8.98
N LEU A 110 -2.45 0.36 -8.50
CA LEU A 110 -1.27 -0.15 -9.20
C LEU A 110 -1.23 -1.69 -9.27
N ALA A 111 -1.98 -2.40 -8.41
CA ALA A 111 -1.94 -3.86 -8.34
C ALA A 111 -2.13 -4.51 -9.73
N GLY A 112 -3.18 -4.13 -10.46
CA GLY A 112 -3.44 -4.67 -11.79
C GLY A 112 -2.28 -4.42 -12.75
N THR A 113 -1.81 -3.17 -12.85
CA THR A 113 -0.65 -2.83 -13.68
C THR A 113 0.57 -3.66 -13.32
N VAL A 114 0.85 -3.87 -12.03
CA VAL A 114 2.04 -4.60 -11.57
C VAL A 114 1.93 -6.10 -11.86
N TYR A 115 0.84 -6.74 -11.45
CA TYR A 115 0.68 -8.19 -11.56
C TYR A 115 0.48 -8.66 -13.01
N GLU A 116 -0.08 -7.83 -13.90
CA GLU A 116 -0.20 -8.16 -15.32
C GLU A 116 1.15 -8.16 -16.06
N ARG A 117 2.18 -7.51 -15.49
CA ARG A 117 3.49 -7.33 -16.12
C ARG A 117 4.53 -8.37 -15.71
N THR A 118 4.21 -9.27 -14.79
CA THR A 118 5.14 -10.30 -14.32
C THR A 118 4.54 -11.70 -14.51
N THR A 119 5.36 -12.64 -14.95
CA THR A 119 5.05 -14.08 -14.96
C THR A 119 5.67 -14.81 -13.76
N GLU A 120 6.53 -14.14 -13.01
CA GLU A 120 7.22 -14.67 -11.84
C GLU A 120 6.37 -14.50 -10.57
N GLU A 121 6.69 -15.26 -9.53
CA GLU A 121 6.03 -15.18 -8.24
C GLU A 121 6.29 -13.81 -7.58
N GLY A 122 5.32 -12.91 -7.59
CA GLY A 122 5.44 -11.53 -7.08
C GLY A 122 5.28 -11.40 -5.56
N TRP A 123 5.91 -12.27 -4.76
CA TRP A 123 5.72 -12.28 -3.31
C TRP A 123 6.25 -11.01 -2.62
N GLU A 124 7.32 -10.42 -3.15
CA GLU A 124 7.91 -9.16 -2.69
C GLU A 124 6.89 -8.02 -2.83
N VAL A 125 6.21 -7.98 -3.98
CA VAL A 125 5.16 -7.01 -4.28
C VAL A 125 3.96 -7.22 -3.36
N SER A 126 3.50 -8.46 -3.17
CA SER A 126 2.39 -8.77 -2.27
C SER A 126 2.65 -8.32 -0.84
N ARG A 127 3.88 -8.48 -0.33
CA ARG A 127 4.25 -7.99 1.00
C ARG A 127 4.10 -6.47 1.15
N VAL A 128 4.39 -5.71 0.09
CA VAL A 128 4.20 -4.25 0.12
C VAL A 128 2.72 -3.89 0.19
N PHE A 129 1.86 -4.56 -0.58
CA PHE A 129 0.41 -4.36 -0.51
C PHE A 129 -0.18 -4.78 0.85
N ASP A 130 0.33 -5.87 1.43
CA ASP A 130 -0.08 -6.31 2.78
C ASP A 130 0.29 -5.27 3.84
N GLN A 131 1.49 -4.69 3.75
CA GLN A 131 1.91 -3.63 4.65
C GLN A 131 1.10 -2.35 4.43
N ALA A 132 0.79 -2.02 3.16
CA ALA A 132 -0.07 -0.88 2.81
C ALA A 132 -1.49 -1.04 3.37
N CYS A 133 -2.02 -2.26 3.47
CA CYS A 133 -3.31 -2.53 4.11
C CYS A 133 -3.30 -2.15 5.60
N ALA A 134 -2.23 -2.48 6.32
CA ALA A 134 -2.07 -2.06 7.71
C ALA A 134 -1.95 -0.55 7.87
N ASP A 135 -1.18 0.10 6.98
CA ASP A 135 -1.03 1.54 7.01
C ASP A 135 -2.31 2.29 6.63
N LEU A 136 -3.12 1.75 5.72
CA LEU A 136 -4.38 2.35 5.29
C LEU A 136 -5.31 2.62 6.48
N VAL A 137 -5.39 1.68 7.43
CA VAL A 137 -6.21 1.86 8.64
C VAL A 137 -5.68 3.02 9.47
N ARG A 138 -4.36 3.06 9.71
CA ARG A 138 -3.72 4.10 10.50
C ARG A 138 -3.87 5.48 9.86
N VAL A 139 -3.53 5.63 8.57
CA VAL A 139 -3.63 6.92 7.89
C VAL A 139 -5.08 7.40 7.80
N SER A 140 -6.06 6.48 7.73
CA SER A 140 -7.48 6.84 7.73
C SER A 140 -7.95 7.37 9.09
N VAL A 141 -7.46 6.77 10.18
CA VAL A 141 -7.71 7.26 11.55
C VAL A 141 -7.04 8.62 11.76
N ASP A 142 -5.77 8.76 11.39
CA ASP A 142 -5.00 10.01 11.53
C ASP A 142 -5.60 11.17 10.71
N ALA A 143 -6.20 10.84 9.57
CA ALA A 143 -6.90 11.79 8.70
C ALA A 143 -8.35 12.08 9.14
N GLU A 144 -8.84 11.43 10.20
CA GLU A 144 -10.21 11.53 10.70
C GLU A 144 -11.27 11.18 9.63
N VAL A 145 -10.98 10.18 8.78
CA VAL A 145 -11.93 9.69 7.78
C VAL A 145 -13.17 9.15 8.50
N GLU A 146 -14.37 9.56 8.10
CA GLU A 146 -15.60 9.07 8.73
C GLU A 146 -15.65 7.52 8.66
N PRO A 147 -15.80 6.82 9.80
CA PRO A 147 -15.78 5.35 9.85
C PRO A 147 -16.77 4.67 8.89
N LYS A 148 -17.93 5.29 8.65
CA LYS A 148 -18.94 4.81 7.70
C LYS A 148 -18.47 4.90 6.24
N LEU A 149 -17.82 5.99 5.87
CA LEU A 149 -17.26 6.18 4.54
C LEU A 149 -16.09 5.21 4.30
N PHE A 150 -15.24 5.05 5.31
CA PHE A 150 -14.17 4.04 5.28
C PHE A 150 -14.74 2.63 5.09
N ALA A 151 -15.76 2.27 5.88
CA ALA A 151 -16.39 0.95 5.80
C ALA A 151 -16.97 0.66 4.41
N ALA A 152 -17.69 1.62 3.83
CA ALA A 152 -18.24 1.48 2.48
C ALA A 152 -17.13 1.24 1.44
N ARG A 153 -16.02 1.97 1.54
CA ARG A 153 -14.88 1.83 0.61
C ARG A 153 -14.16 0.50 0.78
N VAL A 154 -13.93 0.04 2.01
CA VAL A 154 -13.34 -1.29 2.30
C VAL A 154 -14.20 -2.40 1.72
N VAL A 155 -15.52 -2.38 1.96
CA VAL A 155 -16.42 -3.42 1.45
C VAL A 155 -16.47 -3.43 -0.08
N SER A 156 -16.43 -2.26 -0.71
CA SER A 156 -16.28 -2.16 -2.17
C SER A 156 -14.96 -2.78 -2.65
N ALA A 157 -13.85 -2.48 -1.98
CA ALA A 157 -12.52 -2.95 -2.37
C ALA A 157 -12.37 -4.46 -2.27
N ILE A 158 -12.78 -5.07 -1.16
CA ILE A 158 -12.69 -6.55 -0.99
C ILE A 158 -13.59 -7.31 -1.98
N SER A 159 -14.61 -6.64 -2.52
CA SER A 159 -15.53 -7.21 -3.52
C SER A 159 -14.97 -7.16 -4.94
N SER A 160 -13.89 -6.42 -5.17
CA SER A 160 -13.20 -6.23 -6.45
C SER A 160 -11.70 -6.49 -6.29
N ASN A 161 -11.36 -7.56 -5.57
CA ASN A 161 -10.00 -7.92 -5.17
C ASN A 161 -9.38 -8.94 -6.14
N ASP A 162 -9.22 -8.53 -7.39
CA ASP A 162 -8.88 -9.42 -8.51
C ASP A 162 -7.45 -9.99 -8.40
N TYR A 163 -6.53 -9.28 -7.73
CA TYR A 163 -5.13 -9.67 -7.59
C TYR A 163 -4.73 -9.94 -6.13
N ALA A 164 -5.70 -10.04 -5.23
CA ALA A 164 -5.48 -10.21 -3.79
C ALA A 164 -4.75 -9.04 -3.10
N GLU A 165 -4.72 -7.85 -3.71
CA GLU A 165 -4.09 -6.64 -3.18
C GLU A 165 -4.70 -6.14 -1.86
N TYR A 166 -5.94 -6.54 -1.55
CA TYR A 166 -6.64 -6.25 -0.30
C TYR A 166 -6.68 -7.46 0.65
N SER A 167 -5.91 -8.52 0.39
CA SER A 167 -6.01 -9.77 1.17
C SER A 167 -5.68 -9.58 2.66
N ALA A 168 -4.75 -8.71 3.01
CA ALA A 168 -4.43 -8.36 4.39
C ALA A 168 -5.33 -7.26 5.00
N LEU A 169 -6.23 -6.65 4.22
CA LEU A 169 -7.01 -5.49 4.68
C LEU A 169 -7.95 -5.82 5.84
N ILE A 170 -8.71 -6.91 5.72
CA ILE A 170 -9.63 -7.33 6.78
C ILE A 170 -8.88 -7.77 8.05
N PRO A 171 -7.83 -8.61 7.97
CA PRO A 171 -6.98 -8.90 9.12
C PRO A 171 -6.38 -7.65 9.78
N ALA A 172 -5.88 -6.70 8.99
CA ALA A 172 -5.33 -5.45 9.50
C ALA A 172 -6.36 -4.61 10.27
N ILE A 173 -7.60 -4.55 9.76
CA ILE A 173 -8.71 -3.86 10.40
C ILE A 173 -9.08 -4.56 11.71
N ALA A 174 -9.16 -5.89 11.73
CA ALA A 174 -9.39 -6.65 12.95
C ALA A 174 -8.32 -6.39 14.01
N PHE A 175 -7.05 -6.37 13.61
CA PHE A 175 -5.92 -6.06 14.49
C PHE A 175 -6.00 -4.64 15.06
N ALA A 176 -6.63 -3.71 14.34
CA ALA A 176 -6.83 -2.33 14.77
C ALA A 176 -7.92 -2.15 15.84
N GLN A 177 -8.69 -3.20 16.17
CA GLN A 177 -9.78 -3.16 17.16
C GLN A 177 -9.45 -2.42 18.47
N PRO A 178 -8.26 -2.57 19.10
CA PRO A 178 -7.94 -1.88 20.36
C PRO A 178 -7.87 -0.35 20.26
N TRP A 179 -7.61 0.20 19.07
CA TRP A 179 -7.36 1.64 18.87
C TRP A 179 -8.23 2.30 17.79
N ALA A 180 -8.95 1.51 16.98
CA ALA A 180 -9.84 1.97 15.91
C ALA A 180 -11.21 1.24 15.95
N SER A 181 -11.75 0.99 17.15
CA SER A 181 -12.98 0.20 17.35
C SER A 181 -14.20 0.70 16.57
N ALA A 182 -14.30 2.01 16.31
CA ALA A 182 -15.38 2.59 15.51
C ALA A 182 -15.35 2.10 14.05
N TYR A 183 -14.16 2.00 13.44
CA TYR A 183 -13.97 1.51 12.08
C TYR A 183 -14.33 0.03 11.95
N VAL A 184 -13.85 -0.78 12.89
CA VAL A 184 -14.17 -2.22 12.92
C VAL A 184 -15.68 -2.45 13.11
N SER A 185 -16.29 -1.69 14.01
CA SER A 185 -17.73 -1.79 14.30
C SER A 185 -18.59 -1.42 13.09
N GLU A 186 -18.25 -0.34 12.38
CA GLU A 186 -19.00 0.08 11.18
C GLU A 186 -18.84 -0.91 10.03
N ILE A 187 -17.64 -1.50 9.84
CA ILE A 187 -17.44 -2.54 8.84
C ILE A 187 -18.25 -3.78 9.18
N ARG A 188 -18.19 -4.26 10.43
CA ARG A 188 -18.99 -5.39 10.88
C ARG A 188 -20.48 -5.16 10.64
N ALA A 189 -20.98 -3.99 11.05
CA ALA A 189 -22.38 -3.63 10.87
C ALA A 189 -22.78 -3.55 9.39
N LEU A 190 -21.91 -3.04 8.51
CA LEU A 190 -22.16 -2.99 7.08
C LEU A 190 -22.16 -4.38 6.44
N LEU A 191 -21.19 -5.23 6.77
CA LEU A 191 -21.13 -6.61 6.28
C LEU A 191 -22.37 -7.41 6.68
N GLN A 192 -22.80 -7.31 7.95
CA GLN A 192 -24.03 -7.95 8.44
C GLN A 192 -25.26 -7.43 7.68
N ARG A 193 -25.40 -6.11 7.53
CA ARG A 193 -26.52 -5.50 6.80
C ARG A 193 -26.60 -6.00 5.35
N LEU A 194 -25.47 -6.15 4.67
CA LEU A 194 -25.43 -6.63 3.29
C LEU A 194 -25.73 -8.12 3.17
N LEU A 195 -25.35 -8.93 4.17
CA LEU A 195 -25.69 -10.35 4.23
C LEU A 195 -27.17 -10.58 4.58
N ASP A 196 -27.77 -9.68 5.36
CA ASP A 196 -29.17 -9.73 5.77
C ASP A 196 -30.13 -9.19 4.69
N ASP A 197 -29.63 -8.47 3.67
CA ASP A 197 -30.46 -7.92 2.58
C ASP A 197 -30.71 -8.98 1.48
N PRO A 198 -31.95 -9.50 1.34
CA PRO A 198 -32.28 -10.50 0.31
C PRO A 198 -32.32 -9.92 -1.12
N ARG A 199 -32.08 -8.62 -1.33
CA ARG A 199 -32.24 -7.92 -2.63
C ARG A 199 -30.95 -7.58 -3.35
N GLY A 200 -29.80 -8.13 -2.95
CA GLY A 200 -28.56 -7.97 -3.72
C GLY A 200 -28.67 -8.50 -5.17
N PRO A 201 -27.80 -8.07 -6.11
CA PRO A 201 -27.95 -8.35 -7.55
C PRO A 201 -27.99 -9.85 -7.93
N ASN A 202 -27.62 -10.74 -7.00
CA ASN A 202 -27.67 -12.19 -7.13
C ASN A 202 -28.20 -12.80 -5.82
N GLY A 203 -29.51 -12.75 -5.58
CA GLY A 203 -30.22 -13.21 -4.36
C GLY A 203 -30.11 -14.71 -4.02
N SER A 204 -29.03 -15.38 -4.39
CA SER A 204 -28.64 -16.69 -3.88
C SER A 204 -27.65 -16.50 -2.71
N PRO A 205 -27.91 -17.11 -1.54
CA PRO A 205 -26.97 -17.13 -0.40
C PRO A 205 -25.57 -17.66 -0.75
N ASN A 206 -25.46 -18.34 -1.91
CA ASN A 206 -24.25 -19.01 -2.39
C ASN A 206 -23.53 -18.24 -3.51
N SER A 207 -23.86 -16.97 -3.75
CA SER A 207 -23.12 -16.13 -4.70
C SER A 207 -21.68 -15.90 -4.21
N GLU A 208 -20.74 -15.71 -5.16
CA GLU A 208 -19.34 -15.40 -4.85
C GLU A 208 -19.21 -14.18 -3.93
N HIS A 209 -20.00 -13.14 -4.22
CA HIS A 209 -20.08 -11.95 -3.38
C HIS A 209 -20.49 -12.27 -1.94
N SER A 210 -21.55 -13.07 -1.72
CA SER A 210 -21.96 -13.51 -0.37
C SER A 210 -20.82 -14.26 0.35
N ARG A 211 -20.07 -15.11 -0.35
CA ARG A 211 -18.93 -15.84 0.23
C ARG A 211 -17.78 -14.92 0.63
N ILE A 212 -17.50 -13.87 -0.16
CA ILE A 212 -16.50 -12.85 0.16
C ILE A 212 -16.90 -12.11 1.44
N LEU A 213 -18.15 -11.64 1.53
CA LEU A 213 -18.64 -10.92 2.71
C LEU A 213 -18.65 -11.81 3.97
N GLN A 214 -19.06 -13.08 3.85
CA GLN A 214 -19.00 -14.05 4.96
C GLN A 214 -17.57 -14.33 5.40
N ARG A 215 -16.63 -14.45 4.45
CA ARG A 215 -15.21 -14.63 4.76
C ARG A 215 -14.67 -13.43 5.53
N ALA A 216 -14.92 -12.21 5.04
CA ALA A 216 -14.48 -10.98 5.69
C ALA A 216 -15.04 -10.87 7.11
N LEU A 217 -16.33 -11.18 7.31
CA LEU A 217 -16.94 -11.16 8.65
C LEU A 217 -16.27 -12.16 9.60
N ARG A 218 -15.95 -13.38 9.13
CA ARG A 218 -15.21 -14.36 9.95
C ARG A 218 -13.80 -13.90 10.29
N GLU A 219 -13.08 -13.32 9.34
CA GLU A 219 -11.73 -12.78 9.56
C GLU A 219 -11.74 -11.59 10.54
N LEU A 220 -12.80 -10.79 10.57
CA LEU A 220 -12.99 -9.74 11.58
C LEU A 220 -13.22 -10.29 12.99
N ASP A 221 -13.98 -11.38 13.12
CA ASP A 221 -14.35 -11.96 14.42
C ASP A 221 -13.29 -12.91 14.98
N SER A 222 -12.48 -13.49 14.09
CA SER A 222 -11.38 -14.38 14.42
C SER A 222 -10.21 -14.05 13.50
N PRO A 223 -9.45 -12.98 13.81
CA PRO A 223 -8.24 -12.69 13.06
C PRO A 223 -7.33 -13.90 13.21
N SER A 224 -7.17 -14.66 12.13
CA SER A 224 -6.19 -15.74 12.11
C SER A 224 -4.85 -15.07 12.40
N THR A 225 -4.14 -15.55 13.44
CA THR A 225 -2.73 -15.22 13.64
C THR A 225 -1.98 -15.71 12.40
N ALA A 226 -1.74 -14.78 11.47
CA ALA A 226 -0.79 -14.94 10.38
C ALA A 226 0.61 -14.61 10.90
#